data_AF-A0A9D4Q360-F1
#
_entry.id   AF-A0A9D4Q360-F1
#
_cell.length_a   1.000
_cell.length_b   1.000
_cell.length_c   1.000
_cell.angle_alpha   90.00
_cell.angle_beta   90.00
_cell.angle_gamma   90.00
#
_symmetry.space_group_name_H-M   'P 1'
#
loop_
_entity.id
_entity.type
_entity.pdbx_description
1 polymer ?
#
loop_
_entity_poly.entity_id
_entity_poly.type
_entity_poly.pdbx_seq_one_letter_code
_entity_poly.pdbx_strand_id
1 'polypeptide(L)'
;MAKDNGGRRKYLQRDLKALELLLTHMVHEQTRTMTKQRRPPTHQRLVQVATGAAPGVRRRARLPPSLLAKLLSDSDSDEEKAHGMKEALVQHKAASKMPPRLTGFRQTAWGPVKMEKDQQQLREHHNFLRQVQNVVGLSQPKAYNAGINIERSKPRWTREENYIMANFEAELQRQNIRNINERLAQRFPNGKLDAIKSHRLGQRYRDLVKELLDAARAASRRETLRGPESCQAARLWEVTKRYLEGQVVTRQLNNYLRDVFSKDFRGVCRAPQRPQGESRRQRKKREYVET
;
A
#
# COMPACT_ATOMS: atom_id res chain seq x y z
N MET A 1 -39.73 -37.31 46.17
CA MET A 1 -39.79 -36.15 45.26
C MET A 1 -38.87 -36.38 44.06
N ALA A 2 -39.41 -36.91 42.96
CA ALA A 2 -38.67 -37.12 41.71
C ALA A 2 -38.87 -35.89 40.81
N LYS A 3 -37.83 -35.06 40.67
CA LYS A 3 -37.88 -33.87 39.82
C LYS A 3 -37.51 -34.22 38.38
N ASP A 4 -38.30 -33.63 37.51
CA ASP A 4 -38.44 -33.85 36.07
C ASP A 4 -37.13 -33.65 35.29
N ASN A 5 -36.62 -34.71 34.66
CA ASN A 5 -35.40 -34.71 33.83
C ASN A 5 -35.68 -34.52 32.32
N GLY A 6 -36.93 -34.22 31.94
CA GLY A 6 -37.37 -34.16 30.53
C GLY A 6 -36.69 -33.06 29.69
N GLY A 7 -36.19 -31.99 30.31
CA GLY A 7 -35.58 -30.87 29.58
C GLY A 7 -34.23 -31.20 28.94
N ARG A 8 -33.38 -32.00 29.59
CA ARG A 8 -32.00 -32.27 29.12
C ARG A 8 -31.93 -33.11 27.84
N ARG A 9 -32.89 -34.01 27.61
CA ARG A 9 -32.91 -34.87 26.41
C ARG A 9 -33.14 -34.08 25.11
N LYS A 10 -33.90 -32.98 25.16
CA LYS A 10 -34.21 -32.19 23.95
C LYS A 10 -33.01 -31.40 23.41
N TYR A 11 -32.09 -30.97 24.27
CA TYR A 11 -30.88 -30.26 23.85
C TYR A 11 -29.85 -31.20 23.22
N LEU A 12 -29.64 -32.38 23.82
CA LEU A 12 -28.70 -33.39 23.30
C LEU A 12 -29.09 -33.88 21.89
N GLN A 13 -30.39 -33.95 21.59
CA GLN A 13 -30.87 -34.40 20.29
C GLN A 13 -30.70 -33.36 19.17
N ARG A 14 -30.69 -32.06 19.52
CA ARG A 14 -30.40 -30.99 18.55
C ARG A 14 -28.90 -30.93 18.22
N ASP A 15 -28.05 -31.09 19.23
CA ASP A 15 -26.60 -31.06 19.06
C ASP A 15 -26.10 -32.25 18.23
N LEU A 16 -26.70 -33.43 18.39
CA LEU A 16 -26.36 -34.61 17.57
C LEU A 16 -26.67 -34.40 16.08
N LYS A 17 -27.82 -33.79 15.73
CA LYS A 17 -28.16 -33.49 14.33
C LYS A 17 -27.23 -32.43 13.72
N ALA A 18 -26.79 -31.45 14.52
CA ALA A 18 -25.84 -30.45 14.05
C ALA A 18 -24.46 -31.06 13.74
N LEU A 19 -24.00 -32.00 14.57
CA LEU A 19 -22.76 -32.75 14.32
C LEU A 19 -22.85 -33.65 13.08
N GLU A 20 -24.00 -34.29 12.85
CA GLU A 20 -24.24 -35.12 11.66
C GLU A 20 -24.17 -34.32 10.34
N LEU A 21 -24.71 -33.09 10.34
CA LEU A 21 -24.64 -32.17 9.19
C LEU A 21 -23.21 -31.68 8.93
N LEU A 22 -22.42 -31.42 9.99
CA LEU A 22 -21.02 -31.04 9.85
C LEU A 22 -20.17 -32.18 9.27
N LEU A 23 -20.39 -33.41 9.73
CA LEU A 23 -19.70 -34.60 9.22
C LEU A 23 -20.01 -34.86 7.75
N THR A 24 -21.28 -34.78 7.36
CA THR A 24 -21.68 -34.94 5.95
C THR A 24 -21.08 -33.85 5.04
N HIS A 25 -21.06 -32.59 5.49
CA HIS A 25 -20.43 -31.51 4.73
C HIS A 25 -18.92 -31.73 4.56
N MET A 26 -18.23 -32.18 5.62
CA MET A 26 -16.79 -32.45 5.57
C MET A 26 -16.44 -33.59 4.60
N VAL A 27 -17.22 -34.67 4.59
CA VAL A 27 -17.03 -35.79 3.62
C VAL A 27 -17.29 -35.33 2.19
N HIS A 28 -18.30 -34.48 1.97
CA HIS A 28 -18.62 -33.96 0.63
C HIS A 28 -17.52 -33.01 0.09
N GLU A 29 -16.91 -32.21 0.96
CA GLU A 29 -15.73 -31.38 0.62
C GLU A 29 -14.52 -32.23 0.24
N GLN A 30 -14.22 -33.30 0.99
CA GLN A 30 -13.09 -34.18 0.67
C GLN A 30 -13.25 -34.86 -0.69
N THR A 31 -14.44 -35.36 -1.01
CA THR A 31 -14.71 -36.00 -2.31
C THR A 31 -14.63 -35.03 -3.50
N ARG A 32 -14.97 -33.75 -3.31
CA ARG A 32 -14.78 -32.69 -4.32
C ARG A 32 -13.31 -32.41 -4.65
N THR A 33 -12.43 -32.47 -3.65
CA THR A 33 -10.99 -32.21 -3.89
C THR A 33 -10.31 -33.35 -4.65
N MET A 34 -10.73 -34.60 -4.39
CA MET A 34 -10.20 -35.79 -5.07
C MET A 34 -10.59 -35.87 -6.55
N THR A 35 -11.82 -35.44 -6.90
CA THR A 35 -12.29 -35.46 -8.30
C THR A 35 -11.64 -34.39 -9.19
N LYS A 36 -11.08 -33.33 -8.60
CA LYS A 36 -10.41 -32.25 -9.34
C LYS A 36 -9.02 -32.63 -9.87
N GLN A 37 -8.42 -33.72 -9.39
CA GLN A 37 -7.11 -34.21 -9.83
C GLN A 37 -7.14 -35.22 -11.00
N ARG A 38 -8.31 -35.66 -11.45
CA ARG A 38 -8.44 -36.64 -12.56
C ARG A 38 -8.80 -36.03 -13.91
N ARG A 39 -8.30 -34.82 -14.22
CA ARG A 39 -8.28 -34.37 -15.64
C ARG A 39 -6.96 -34.84 -16.26
N PRO A 40 -7.00 -35.78 -17.23
CA PRO A 40 -5.79 -36.20 -17.91
C PRO A 40 -5.18 -34.99 -18.63
N PRO A 41 -3.84 -34.86 -18.64
CA PRO A 41 -3.14 -33.80 -19.35
C PRO A 41 -3.52 -33.90 -20.83
N THR A 42 -4.29 -32.92 -21.32
CA THR A 42 -4.61 -32.82 -22.74
C THR A 42 -3.29 -32.61 -23.48
N HIS A 43 -2.96 -33.56 -24.35
CA HIS A 43 -1.77 -33.60 -25.17
C HIS A 43 -1.39 -32.21 -25.69
N GLN A 44 -0.27 -31.68 -25.17
CA GLN A 44 0.41 -30.54 -25.78
C GLN A 44 0.90 -31.00 -27.16
N ARG A 45 0.24 -30.44 -28.17
CA ARG A 45 0.62 -30.52 -29.57
C ARG A 45 2.03 -29.93 -29.70
N LEU A 46 3.02 -30.80 -29.91
CA LEU A 46 4.37 -30.45 -30.31
C LEU A 46 4.28 -29.56 -31.57
N VAL A 47 4.57 -28.27 -31.43
CA VAL A 47 4.99 -27.43 -32.55
C VAL A 47 6.50 -27.35 -32.45
N GLN A 48 7.17 -28.19 -33.24
CA GLN A 48 8.60 -28.06 -33.50
C GLN A 48 8.82 -26.76 -34.27
N VAL A 49 9.28 -25.72 -33.58
CA VAL A 49 9.87 -24.55 -34.24
C VAL A 49 11.37 -24.79 -34.32
N ALA A 50 11.84 -24.90 -35.56
CA ALA A 50 13.22 -25.08 -35.94
C ALA A 50 14.15 -24.10 -35.23
N THR A 51 15.10 -24.64 -34.47
CA THR A 51 16.28 -23.93 -33.98
C THR A 51 17.29 -23.83 -35.11
N GLY A 52 17.45 -22.63 -35.66
CA GLY A 52 18.51 -22.29 -36.61
C GLY A 52 19.30 -21.07 -36.13
N ALA A 53 20.64 -21.23 -36.08
CA ALA A 53 21.68 -20.19 -36.01
C ALA A 53 21.80 -19.40 -34.67
N ALA A 54 22.96 -19.09 -34.09
CA ALA A 54 24.37 -19.33 -34.33
C ALA A 54 25.15 -18.97 -33.03
N PRO A 55 26.35 -19.53 -32.75
CA PRO A 55 27.13 -19.16 -31.57
C PRO A 55 27.96 -17.88 -31.83
N GLY A 56 27.40 -16.73 -31.45
CA GLY A 56 28.10 -15.44 -31.44
C GLY A 56 28.92 -15.26 -30.16
N VAL A 57 30.24 -15.40 -30.29
CA VAL A 57 31.27 -15.14 -29.29
C VAL A 57 31.13 -13.72 -28.72
N ARG A 58 30.60 -13.57 -27.51
CA ARG A 58 30.64 -12.31 -26.75
C ARG A 58 31.93 -12.21 -25.96
N ARG A 59 32.94 -11.56 -26.55
CA ARG A 59 34.14 -11.09 -25.83
C ARG A 59 33.70 -10.06 -24.78
N ARG A 60 33.94 -10.36 -23.50
CA ARG A 60 33.82 -9.38 -22.41
C ARG A 60 34.99 -8.41 -22.52
N ALA A 61 34.72 -7.17 -22.95
CA ALA A 61 35.65 -6.07 -22.78
C ALA A 61 35.77 -5.75 -21.29
N ARG A 62 36.94 -6.01 -20.70
CA ARG A 62 37.29 -5.53 -19.36
C ARG A 62 37.61 -4.04 -19.49
N LEU A 63 36.87 -3.20 -18.78
CA LEU A 63 37.19 -1.78 -18.64
C LEU A 63 38.44 -1.62 -17.75
N PRO A 64 39.35 -0.68 -18.08
CA PRO A 64 40.57 -0.43 -17.31
C PRO A 64 40.25 0.23 -15.95
N PRO A 65 41.00 -0.12 -14.88
CA PRO A 65 40.75 0.34 -13.51
C PRO A 65 41.12 1.81 -13.22
N SER A 66 41.51 2.61 -14.22
CA SER A 66 42.00 3.98 -14.02
C SER A 66 40.93 5.08 -13.96
N LEU A 67 39.64 4.74 -14.08
CA LEU A 67 38.54 5.72 -14.04
C LEU A 67 37.75 5.76 -12.72
N LEU A 68 38.10 4.92 -11.72
CA LEU A 68 37.39 4.90 -10.44
C LEU A 68 37.87 5.93 -9.41
N ALA A 69 38.99 6.63 -9.66
CA ALA A 69 39.63 7.50 -8.67
C ALA A 69 39.24 8.99 -8.76
N LYS A 70 38.30 9.37 -9.65
CA LYS A 70 37.94 10.78 -9.90
C LYS A 70 36.53 11.20 -9.44
N LEU A 71 35.84 10.36 -8.67
CA LEU A 71 34.46 10.58 -8.22
C LEU A 71 34.30 10.71 -6.70
N LEU A 72 35.39 10.87 -5.95
CA LEU A 72 35.38 10.92 -4.48
C LEU A 72 36.01 12.20 -3.88
N SER A 73 36.30 13.22 -4.70
CA SER A 73 36.69 14.54 -4.22
C SER A 73 35.68 15.56 -4.70
N ASP A 74 35.25 16.42 -3.78
CA ASP A 74 34.46 17.64 -3.96
C ASP A 74 32.95 17.47 -3.71
N SER A 75 32.54 17.57 -2.44
CA SER A 75 31.24 18.17 -2.10
C SER A 75 31.09 18.56 -0.61
N ASP A 76 32.04 19.33 -0.08
CA ASP A 76 31.85 20.12 1.14
C ASP A 76 31.59 21.58 0.75
N SER A 77 30.31 22.00 0.76
CA SER A 77 29.84 23.38 0.99
C SER A 77 28.38 23.50 0.59
N ASP A 78 27.50 23.76 1.57
CA ASP A 78 26.36 24.70 1.47
C ASP A 78 25.41 24.53 2.68
N GLU A 79 25.81 25.00 3.86
CA GLU A 79 24.96 25.04 5.06
C GLU A 79 24.37 26.43 5.42
N GLU A 80 24.48 27.45 4.55
CA GLU A 80 24.22 28.84 5.00
C GLU A 80 22.96 29.54 4.46
N LYS A 81 21.93 28.83 3.97
CA LYS A 81 20.70 29.48 3.44
C LYS A 81 19.35 29.05 4.03
N ALA A 82 19.34 28.41 5.20
CA ALA A 82 18.09 27.93 5.81
C ALA A 82 17.43 28.86 6.85
N HIS A 83 18.01 30.03 7.16
CA HIS A 83 17.50 30.89 8.25
C HIS A 83 16.60 32.07 7.83
N GLY A 84 16.48 32.40 6.53
CA GLY A 84 15.72 33.58 6.09
C GLY A 84 14.24 33.37 5.76
N MET A 85 13.74 32.13 5.67
CA MET A 85 12.39 31.87 5.11
C MET A 85 11.27 31.64 6.14
N LYS A 86 11.58 31.63 7.44
CA LYS A 86 10.59 31.32 8.49
C LYS A 86 9.81 32.53 9.02
N GLU A 87 10.22 33.76 8.75
CA GLU A 87 9.50 34.96 9.23
C GLU A 87 8.37 35.44 8.30
N ALA A 88 8.41 35.12 7.00
CA ALA A 88 7.36 35.56 6.06
C ALA A 88 6.04 34.77 6.17
N LEU A 89 6.03 33.59 6.83
CA LEU A 89 4.83 32.75 6.92
C LEU A 89 3.98 33.00 8.18
N VAL A 90 4.49 33.77 9.15
CA VAL A 90 3.75 34.05 10.40
C VAL A 90 2.78 35.23 10.23
N GLN A 91 3.01 36.13 9.27
CA GLN A 91 2.12 37.29 9.07
C GLN A 91 0.86 37.00 8.23
N HIS A 92 0.82 35.92 7.43
CA HIS A 92 -0.37 35.59 6.63
C HIS A 92 -1.43 34.74 7.36
N LYS A 93 -1.17 34.27 8.59
CA LYS A 93 -2.10 33.40 9.34
C LYS A 93 -3.08 34.17 10.24
N ALA A 94 -2.93 35.48 10.37
CA ALA A 94 -3.84 36.32 11.17
C ALA A 94 -5.08 36.81 10.39
N ALA A 95 -5.14 36.64 9.06
CA ALA A 95 -6.21 37.18 8.22
C ALA A 95 -7.31 36.17 7.80
N SER A 96 -7.21 34.88 8.15
CA SER A 96 -8.22 33.87 7.77
C SER A 96 -9.31 33.66 8.84
N LYS A 97 -9.68 34.71 9.57
CA LYS A 97 -10.86 34.70 10.44
C LYS A 97 -12.08 34.77 9.52
N MET A 98 -12.47 33.61 8.98
CA MET A 98 -13.68 33.43 8.18
C MET A 98 -14.85 34.12 8.91
N PRO A 99 -15.57 35.04 8.26
CA PRO A 99 -16.75 35.64 8.87
C PRO A 99 -17.80 34.54 9.15
N PRO A 100 -18.58 34.69 10.23
CA PRO A 100 -19.65 33.75 10.55
C PRO A 100 -20.58 33.60 9.35
N ARG A 101 -20.92 32.35 9.01
CA ARG A 101 -21.93 32.00 8.00
C ARG A 101 -23.22 32.75 8.30
N LEU A 102 -23.48 33.81 7.54
CA LEU A 102 -24.78 34.47 7.48
C LEU A 102 -25.73 33.52 6.73
N THR A 103 -26.36 32.61 7.46
CA THR A 103 -27.56 31.88 7.04
C THR A 103 -28.72 32.86 7.00
N GLY A 104 -28.78 33.68 5.95
CA GLY A 104 -29.82 34.70 5.82
C GLY A 104 -29.80 35.48 4.52
N PHE A 105 -29.14 34.98 3.47
CA PHE A 105 -29.15 35.64 2.16
C PHE A 105 -30.52 35.40 1.50
N ARG A 106 -31.47 36.28 1.83
CA ARG A 106 -32.70 36.46 1.07
C ARG A 106 -32.32 36.65 -0.40
N GLN A 107 -32.88 35.81 -1.27
CA GLN A 107 -32.85 36.00 -2.71
C GLN A 107 -33.51 37.35 -3.03
N THR A 108 -32.74 38.42 -3.03
CA THR A 108 -33.14 39.62 -3.75
C THR A 108 -33.07 39.26 -5.22
N ALA A 109 -34.15 39.54 -5.93
CA ALA A 109 -34.30 39.32 -7.36
C ALA A 109 -33.26 40.16 -8.11
N TRP A 110 -32.06 39.62 -8.29
CA TRP A 110 -31.10 40.12 -9.28
C TRP A 110 -31.60 39.68 -10.64
N GLY A 111 -32.39 40.54 -11.28
CA GLY A 111 -32.91 40.32 -12.61
C GLY A 111 -31.77 40.10 -13.63
N PRO A 112 -31.99 39.29 -14.69
CA PRO A 112 -30.96 38.82 -15.61
C PRO A 112 -30.41 39.87 -16.59
N VAL A 113 -30.72 41.17 -16.42
CA VAL A 113 -30.63 42.14 -17.52
C VAL A 113 -29.29 42.88 -17.62
N LYS A 114 -28.41 42.80 -16.61
CA LYS A 114 -27.10 43.50 -16.65
C LYS A 114 -25.87 42.62 -16.95
N MET A 115 -25.99 41.30 -16.83
CA MET A 115 -24.86 40.38 -17.07
C MET A 115 -24.47 40.23 -18.54
N GLU A 116 -25.36 40.55 -19.49
CA GLU A 116 -25.09 40.36 -20.91
C GLU A 116 -24.09 41.39 -21.45
N LYS A 117 -24.19 42.65 -21.00
CA LYS A 117 -23.22 43.70 -21.35
C LYS A 117 -21.83 43.39 -20.79
N ASP A 118 -21.75 42.90 -19.56
CA ASP A 118 -20.48 42.54 -18.93
C ASP A 118 -19.85 41.30 -19.61
N GLN A 119 -20.65 40.32 -20.02
CA GLN A 119 -20.16 39.17 -20.80
C GLN A 119 -19.66 39.59 -22.19
N GLN A 120 -20.31 40.56 -22.83
CA GLN A 120 -19.88 41.05 -24.13
C GLN A 120 -18.57 41.82 -24.04
N GLN A 121 -18.41 42.69 -23.03
CA GLN A 121 -17.14 43.36 -22.75
C GLN A 121 -16.00 42.38 -22.44
N LEU A 122 -16.28 41.30 -21.71
CA LEU A 122 -15.29 40.24 -21.46
C LEU A 122 -14.86 39.52 -22.75
N ARG A 123 -15.79 39.25 -23.67
CA ARG A 123 -15.48 38.64 -24.98
C ARG A 123 -14.67 39.59 -25.85
N GLU A 124 -15.03 40.86 -25.88
CA GLU A 124 -14.30 41.90 -26.64
C GLU A 124 -12.89 42.10 -26.09
N HIS A 125 -12.73 42.16 -24.76
CA HIS A 125 -11.42 42.24 -24.12
C HIS A 125 -10.56 41.00 -24.42
N HIS A 126 -11.16 39.80 -24.41
CA HIS A 126 -10.45 38.57 -24.76
C HIS A 126 -10.01 38.55 -26.24
N ASN A 127 -10.88 38.99 -27.15
CA ASN A 127 -10.56 39.12 -28.57
C ASN A 127 -9.45 40.15 -28.80
N PHE A 128 -9.50 41.29 -28.11
CA PHE A 128 -8.48 42.32 -28.15
C PHE A 128 -7.12 41.78 -27.69
N LEU A 129 -7.05 41.09 -26.54
CA LEU A 129 -5.81 40.48 -26.05
C LEU A 129 -5.22 39.46 -27.05
N ARG A 130 -6.08 38.68 -27.71
CA ARG A 130 -5.66 37.73 -28.76
C ARG A 130 -5.10 38.46 -29.99
N GLN A 131 -5.70 39.59 -30.36
CA GLN A 131 -5.26 40.41 -31.47
C GLN A 131 -3.93 41.12 -31.16
N VAL A 132 -3.77 41.65 -29.94
CA VAL A 132 -2.51 42.19 -29.45
C VAL A 132 -1.40 41.12 -29.45
N GLN A 133 -1.69 39.90 -28.99
CA GLN A 133 -0.73 38.79 -29.08
C GLN A 133 -0.29 38.46 -30.51
N ASN A 134 -1.17 38.62 -31.50
CA ASN A 134 -0.84 38.42 -32.90
C ASN A 134 0.02 39.57 -33.47
N VAL A 135 -0.26 40.82 -33.08
CA VAL A 135 0.46 42.01 -33.59
C VAL A 135 1.87 42.13 -33.01
N VAL A 136 2.05 41.83 -31.71
CA VAL A 136 3.35 41.99 -31.04
C VAL A 136 4.35 40.88 -31.46
N GLY A 137 3.98 39.95 -32.34
CA GLY A 137 4.89 38.92 -32.84
C GLY A 137 5.37 37.94 -31.77
N LEU A 138 4.84 38.02 -30.55
CA LEU A 138 5.12 37.11 -29.43
C LEU A 138 4.58 35.68 -29.69
N SER A 139 3.86 35.46 -30.79
CA SER A 139 3.24 34.18 -31.14
C SER A 139 4.15 33.21 -31.91
N GLN A 140 5.46 33.44 -31.96
CA GLN A 140 6.38 32.52 -32.65
C GLN A 140 7.51 31.95 -31.75
N PRO A 141 7.23 31.34 -30.59
CA PRO A 141 8.16 30.35 -30.04
C PRO A 141 8.42 29.22 -31.05
N LYS A 142 7.55 29.04 -32.07
CA LYS A 142 7.77 28.13 -33.19
C LYS A 142 8.98 28.49 -34.04
N ALA A 143 9.16 29.76 -34.43
CA ALA A 143 10.29 30.19 -35.25
C ALA A 143 11.63 30.05 -34.51
N TYR A 144 11.65 30.41 -33.22
CA TYR A 144 12.84 30.23 -32.38
C TYR A 144 13.14 28.75 -32.09
N ASN A 145 12.11 27.92 -31.87
CA ASN A 145 12.29 26.48 -31.66
C ASN A 145 12.62 25.71 -32.95
N ALA A 146 12.41 26.28 -34.15
CA ALA A 146 12.68 25.62 -35.42
C ALA A 146 14.18 25.33 -35.63
N GLY A 147 15.06 26.16 -35.07
CA GLY A 147 16.52 25.93 -35.09
C GLY A 147 17.04 25.06 -33.94
N ILE A 148 16.25 24.83 -32.90
CA ILE A 148 16.65 24.05 -31.72
C ILE A 148 16.30 22.58 -31.97
N ASN A 149 17.15 21.90 -32.75
CA ASN A 149 17.09 20.44 -32.93
C ASN A 149 17.71 19.72 -31.72
N ILE A 150 17.16 19.95 -30.54
CA ILE A 150 17.46 19.11 -29.38
C ILE A 150 16.56 17.90 -29.53
N GLU A 151 17.15 16.71 -29.72
CA GLU A 151 16.42 15.45 -29.59
C GLU A 151 15.84 15.38 -28.17
N ARG A 152 14.57 15.79 -28.03
CA ARG A 152 13.83 15.70 -26.76
C ARG A 152 13.41 14.25 -26.54
N SER A 153 14.39 13.35 -26.40
CA SER A 153 14.11 12.00 -25.95
C SER A 153 13.72 12.09 -24.49
N LYS A 154 12.41 12.07 -24.20
CA LYS A 154 11.96 11.83 -22.83
C LYS A 154 12.62 10.53 -22.38
N PRO A 155 13.35 10.52 -21.24
CA PRO A 155 13.90 9.28 -20.69
C PRO A 155 12.74 8.30 -20.59
N ARG A 156 12.77 7.26 -21.44
CA ARG A 156 11.73 6.24 -21.43
C ARG A 156 12.09 5.32 -20.29
N TRP A 157 11.25 5.32 -19.24
CA TRP A 157 11.34 4.31 -18.18
C TRP A 157 11.41 2.95 -18.84
N THR A 158 12.54 2.27 -18.64
CA THR A 158 12.70 0.92 -19.15
C THR A 158 11.71 0.01 -18.44
N ARG A 159 11.42 -1.15 -19.05
CA ARG A 159 10.49 -2.12 -18.44
C ARG A 159 10.97 -2.57 -17.06
N GLU A 160 12.27 -2.70 -16.88
CA GLU A 160 12.92 -3.11 -15.64
C GLU A 160 12.80 -2.02 -14.57
N GLU A 161 13.19 -0.78 -14.88
CA GLU A 161 13.03 0.35 -13.97
C GLU A 161 11.58 0.55 -13.55
N ASN A 162 10.65 0.41 -14.50
CA ASN A 162 9.21 0.49 -14.25
C ASN A 162 8.76 -0.55 -13.20
N TYR A 163 9.24 -1.79 -13.33
CA TYR A 163 8.93 -2.86 -12.39
C TYR A 163 9.57 -2.61 -11.01
N ILE A 164 10.84 -2.20 -10.96
CA ILE A 164 11.54 -1.89 -9.71
C ILE A 164 10.82 -0.73 -8.98
N MET A 165 10.42 0.31 -9.72
CA MET A 165 9.72 1.46 -9.16
C MET A 165 8.36 1.08 -8.58
N ALA A 166 7.58 0.29 -9.32
CA ALA A 166 6.28 -0.18 -8.87
C ALA A 166 6.37 -1.13 -7.66
N ASN A 167 7.39 -2.00 -7.62
CA ASN A 167 7.63 -2.86 -6.47
C ASN A 167 7.94 -2.05 -5.21
N PHE A 168 8.83 -1.05 -5.34
CA PHE A 168 9.16 -0.17 -4.22
C PHE A 168 7.95 0.65 -3.77
N GLU A 169 7.10 1.14 -4.69
CA GLU A 169 5.84 1.80 -4.34
C GLU A 169 4.89 0.86 -3.58
N ALA A 170 4.73 -0.38 -4.05
CA ALA A 170 3.88 -1.36 -3.37
C ALA A 170 4.37 -1.64 -1.94
N GLU A 171 5.67 -1.70 -1.72
CA GLU A 171 6.28 -1.81 -0.37
C GLU A 171 5.95 -0.59 0.50
N LEU A 172 6.11 0.62 -0.02
CA LEU A 172 5.77 1.86 0.70
C LEU A 172 4.28 1.94 1.06
N GLN A 173 3.39 1.49 0.16
CA GLN A 173 1.95 1.41 0.43
C GLN A 173 1.62 0.39 1.52
N ARG A 174 2.30 -0.77 1.55
CA ARG A 174 2.16 -1.76 2.63
C ARG A 174 2.60 -1.22 3.98
N GLN A 175 3.62 -0.36 4.00
CA GLN A 175 4.10 0.34 5.20
C GLN A 175 3.22 1.55 5.58
N ASN A 176 2.19 1.87 4.80
CA ASN A 176 1.30 3.02 5.01
C ASN A 176 2.03 4.37 5.06
N ILE A 177 3.08 4.53 4.24
CA ILE A 177 3.85 5.79 4.14
C ILE A 177 3.10 6.77 3.23
N ARG A 178 2.86 8.00 3.71
CA ARG A 178 2.13 9.04 2.94
C ARG A 178 2.98 9.71 1.86
N ASN A 179 4.27 9.95 2.11
CA ASN A 179 5.16 10.69 1.20
C ASN A 179 5.83 9.80 0.14
N ILE A 180 5.02 9.09 -0.64
CA ILE A 180 5.51 8.09 -1.62
C ILE A 180 6.42 8.74 -2.68
N ASN A 181 6.05 9.92 -3.20
CA ASN A 181 6.82 10.59 -4.27
C ASN A 181 8.23 10.99 -3.83
N GLU A 182 8.39 11.49 -2.60
CA GLU A 182 9.70 11.88 -2.05
C GLU A 182 10.59 10.65 -1.88
N ARG A 183 10.02 9.54 -1.36
CA ARG A 183 10.73 8.27 -1.20
C ARG A 183 11.16 7.66 -2.54
N LEU A 184 10.31 7.75 -3.56
CA LEU A 184 10.68 7.32 -4.91
C LEU A 184 11.78 8.19 -5.50
N ALA A 185 11.72 9.52 -5.35
CA ALA A 185 12.77 10.42 -5.83
C ALA A 185 14.13 10.16 -5.15
N GLN A 186 14.12 9.85 -3.85
CA GLN A 186 15.33 9.44 -3.12
C GLN A 186 15.94 8.13 -3.68
N ARG A 187 15.11 7.19 -4.10
CA ARG A 187 15.54 5.88 -4.62
C ARG A 187 16.01 5.94 -6.08
N PHE A 188 15.41 6.83 -6.88
CA PHE A 188 15.68 6.98 -8.31
C PHE A 188 16.25 8.37 -8.60
N PRO A 189 17.55 8.63 -8.32
CA PRO A 189 18.13 9.98 -8.40
C PRO A 189 18.13 10.55 -9.83
N ASN A 190 18.16 9.69 -10.85
CA ASN A 190 18.09 10.10 -12.26
C ASN A 190 16.68 10.57 -12.66
N GLY A 191 15.65 10.24 -11.87
CA GLY A 191 14.26 10.62 -12.10
C GLY A 191 13.88 11.89 -11.36
N LYS A 192 13.72 13.01 -12.08
CA LYS A 192 13.13 14.22 -11.50
C LYS A 192 11.74 13.91 -10.93
N LEU A 193 11.39 14.56 -9.82
CA LEU A 193 10.13 14.35 -9.10
C LEU A 193 8.89 14.48 -10.02
N ASP A 194 8.92 15.42 -10.96
CA ASP A 194 7.83 15.61 -11.94
C ASP A 194 7.74 14.45 -12.96
N ALA A 195 8.88 13.88 -13.37
CA ALA A 195 8.90 12.72 -14.23
C ALA A 195 8.28 11.50 -13.52
N ILE A 196 8.62 11.29 -12.24
CA ILE A 196 8.04 10.23 -11.41
C ILE A 196 6.52 10.44 -11.26
N LYS A 197 6.07 11.65 -10.93
CA LYS A 197 4.64 11.97 -10.85
C LYS A 197 3.91 11.66 -12.15
N SER A 198 4.45 12.12 -13.28
CA SER A 198 3.83 11.91 -14.60
C SER A 198 3.73 10.42 -14.95
N HIS A 199 4.74 9.63 -14.58
CA HIS A 199 4.75 8.20 -14.83
C HIS A 199 3.73 7.44 -13.97
N ARG A 200 3.61 7.79 -12.68
CA ARG A 200 2.63 7.21 -11.74
C ARG A 200 1.18 7.49 -12.14
N LEU A 201 0.94 8.56 -12.91
CA LEU A 201 -0.40 8.86 -13.45
C LEU A 201 -0.83 7.84 -14.52
N GLY A 202 0.11 7.14 -15.17
CA GLY A 202 -0.18 6.17 -16.21
C GLY A 202 -0.92 4.93 -15.71
N GLN A 203 -1.99 4.53 -16.42
CA GLN A 203 -2.82 3.38 -16.05
C GLN A 203 -2.02 2.08 -15.97
N ARG A 204 -1.17 1.81 -16.97
CA ARG A 204 -0.31 0.61 -17.02
C ARG A 204 0.54 0.44 -15.76
N TYR A 205 1.06 1.54 -15.21
CA TYR A 205 1.85 1.51 -13.99
C TYR A 205 0.99 1.19 -12.77
N ARG A 206 -0.19 1.81 -12.65
CA ARG A 206 -1.14 1.55 -11.56
C ARG A 206 -1.61 0.11 -11.53
N ASP A 207 -1.88 -0.47 -12.70
CA ASP A 207 -2.26 -1.87 -12.81
C ASP A 207 -1.15 -2.79 -12.29
N LEU A 208 0.11 -2.47 -12.61
CA LEU A 208 1.29 -3.22 -12.14
C LEU A 208 1.48 -3.09 -10.62
N VAL A 209 1.32 -1.89 -10.05
CA VAL A 209 1.35 -1.69 -8.59
C VAL A 209 0.22 -2.48 -7.90
N LYS A 210 -0.99 -2.47 -8.48
CA LYS A 210 -2.12 -3.22 -7.97
C LYS A 210 -1.86 -4.73 -8.00
N GLU A 211 -1.33 -5.25 -9.11
CA GLU A 211 -0.94 -6.66 -9.24
C GLU A 211 0.06 -7.07 -8.16
N LEU A 212 1.10 -6.25 -7.91
CA LEU A 212 2.11 -6.51 -6.88
C LEU A 212 1.51 -6.49 -5.46
N LEU A 213 0.59 -5.56 -5.17
CA LEU A 213 -0.11 -5.52 -3.89
C LEU A 213 -1.02 -6.74 -3.69
N ASP A 214 -1.75 -7.14 -4.73
CA ASP A 214 -2.63 -8.31 -4.69
C ASP A 214 -1.82 -9.61 -4.59
N ALA A 215 -0.68 -9.70 -5.27
CA ALA A 215 0.28 -10.78 -5.14
C ALA A 215 0.86 -10.85 -3.72
N ALA A 216 1.23 -9.72 -3.13
CA ALA A 216 1.70 -9.66 -1.74
C ALA A 216 0.61 -10.10 -0.75
N ARG A 217 -0.64 -9.65 -0.94
CA ARG A 217 -1.79 -10.11 -0.13
C ARG A 217 -2.07 -11.59 -0.31
N ALA A 218 -1.95 -12.12 -1.53
CA ALA A 218 -2.08 -13.54 -1.81
C ALA A 218 -0.94 -14.34 -1.15
N ALA A 219 0.28 -13.81 -1.17
CA ALA A 219 1.44 -14.39 -0.48
C ALA A 219 1.22 -14.41 1.04
N SER A 220 0.81 -13.29 1.65
CA SER A 220 0.46 -13.26 3.08
C SER A 220 -0.68 -14.21 3.43
N ARG A 221 -1.69 -14.35 2.56
CA ARG A 221 -2.75 -15.36 2.75
C ARG A 221 -2.21 -16.78 2.67
N ARG A 222 -1.32 -17.08 1.73
CA ARG A 222 -0.63 -18.37 1.65
C ARG A 222 0.25 -18.61 2.87
N GLU A 223 0.88 -17.57 3.39
CA GLU A 223 1.68 -17.61 4.62
C GLU A 223 0.81 -17.84 5.86
N THR A 224 -0.45 -17.41 5.88
CA THR A 224 -1.40 -17.75 6.95
C THR A 224 -2.06 -19.12 6.75
N LEU A 225 -2.17 -19.60 5.50
CA LEU A 225 -2.73 -20.92 5.16
C LEU A 225 -1.70 -22.04 5.32
N ARG A 226 -0.42 -21.73 5.12
CA ARG A 226 0.63 -22.34 5.93
C ARG A 226 0.32 -21.89 7.33
N GLY A 227 -0.57 -22.60 8.04
CA GLY A 227 -0.72 -22.34 9.46
C GLY A 227 0.68 -22.32 10.09
N PRO A 228 0.88 -21.57 11.21
CA PRO A 228 2.20 -21.33 11.78
C PRO A 228 3.06 -22.57 11.67
N GLU A 229 4.36 -22.53 11.37
CA GLU A 229 5.14 -23.78 11.27
C GLU A 229 5.06 -24.64 12.55
N SER A 230 4.64 -24.02 13.66
CA SER A 230 4.15 -24.65 14.89
C SER A 230 2.67 -25.03 14.88
N CYS A 231 2.08 -25.33 13.73
CA CYS A 231 0.77 -25.93 13.61
C CYS A 231 1.00 -27.26 14.27
N GLN A 232 0.70 -27.30 15.56
CA GLN A 232 0.84 -28.44 16.43
C GLN A 232 -0.11 -29.56 15.97
N ALA A 233 -0.51 -29.61 14.70
CA ALA A 233 -1.17 -30.69 14.01
C ALA A 233 -0.48 -32.02 14.32
N ALA A 234 0.86 -32.07 14.41
CA ALA A 234 1.58 -33.24 14.91
C ALA A 234 1.17 -33.62 16.35
N ARG A 235 1.14 -32.65 17.27
CA ARG A 235 0.69 -32.84 18.66
C ARG A 235 -0.80 -33.19 18.76
N LEU A 236 -1.66 -32.57 17.96
CA LEU A 236 -3.10 -32.88 17.91
C LEU A 236 -3.34 -34.29 17.36
N TRP A 237 -2.55 -34.69 16.38
CA TRP A 237 -2.56 -36.02 15.81
C TRP A 237 -2.15 -37.07 16.83
N GLU A 238 -1.10 -36.83 17.63
CA GLU A 238 -0.73 -37.71 18.74
C GLU A 238 -1.84 -37.83 19.80
N VAL A 239 -2.49 -36.72 20.15
CA VAL A 239 -3.65 -36.73 21.07
C VAL A 239 -4.81 -37.57 20.50
N THR A 240 -5.02 -37.52 19.19
CA THR A 240 -6.07 -38.27 18.50
C THR A 240 -5.74 -39.76 18.42
N LYS A 241 -4.48 -40.13 18.17
CA LYS A 241 -4.05 -41.54 18.20
C LYS A 241 -4.31 -42.19 19.56
N ARG A 242 -3.89 -41.54 20.64
CA ARG A 242 -4.11 -42.03 22.02
C ARG A 242 -5.59 -42.19 22.35
N TYR A 243 -6.44 -41.30 21.82
CA TYR A 243 -7.89 -41.42 21.97
C TYR A 243 -8.45 -42.67 21.28
N LEU A 244 -8.00 -42.96 20.05
CA LEU A 244 -8.41 -44.15 19.29
C LEU A 244 -7.95 -45.46 19.97
N GLU A 245 -6.85 -45.42 20.70
CA GLU A 245 -6.36 -46.52 21.55
C GLU A 245 -7.16 -46.68 22.86
N GLY A 246 -8.21 -45.87 23.08
CA GLY A 246 -9.06 -45.91 24.27
C GLY A 246 -8.49 -45.18 25.49
N GLN A 247 -7.42 -44.39 25.34
CA GLN A 247 -6.83 -43.64 26.44
C GLN A 247 -7.63 -42.35 26.73
N VAL A 248 -7.66 -41.94 28.00
CA VAL A 248 -8.32 -40.70 28.42
C VAL A 248 -7.42 -39.50 28.11
N VAL A 249 -7.74 -38.78 27.03
CA VAL A 249 -6.91 -37.66 26.53
C VAL A 249 -7.47 -36.26 26.81
N THR A 250 -8.58 -36.14 27.55
CA THR A 250 -9.28 -34.86 27.79
C THR A 250 -8.38 -33.74 28.31
N ARG A 251 -7.45 -34.05 29.22
CA ARG A 251 -6.48 -33.07 29.75
C ARG A 251 -5.46 -32.63 28.70
N GLN A 252 -4.96 -33.55 27.86
CA GLN A 252 -3.98 -33.25 26.81
C GLN A 252 -4.62 -32.40 25.70
N LEU A 253 -5.84 -32.75 25.31
CA LEU A 253 -6.63 -31.97 24.35
C LEU A 253 -6.94 -30.57 24.89
N ASN A 254 -7.36 -30.44 26.15
CA ASN A 254 -7.66 -29.13 26.74
C ASN A 254 -6.41 -28.24 26.85
N ASN A 255 -5.25 -28.82 27.20
CA ASN A 255 -3.98 -28.11 27.18
C ASN A 255 -3.60 -27.64 25.77
N TYR A 256 -3.76 -28.51 24.76
CA TYR A 256 -3.56 -28.14 23.36
C TYR A 256 -4.47 -26.98 22.95
N LEU A 257 -5.76 -27.06 23.26
CA LEU A 257 -6.72 -26.00 22.93
C LEU A 257 -6.37 -24.68 23.63
N ARG A 258 -5.90 -24.73 24.88
CA ARG A 258 -5.41 -23.54 25.59
C ARG A 258 -4.15 -22.97 24.95
N ASP A 259 -3.18 -23.79 24.62
CA ASP A 259 -1.90 -23.34 24.03
C ASP A 259 -2.08 -22.71 22.65
N VAL A 260 -2.94 -23.32 21.81
CA VAL A 260 -3.16 -22.89 20.42
C VAL A 260 -4.14 -21.71 20.35
N PHE A 261 -5.27 -21.77 21.07
CA PHE A 261 -6.34 -20.78 20.92
C PHE A 261 -6.36 -19.70 22.00
N SER A 262 -5.69 -19.87 23.14
CA SER A 262 -5.69 -18.82 24.20
C SER A 262 -4.56 -17.81 24.09
N LYS A 263 -3.61 -17.98 23.16
CA LYS A 263 -2.56 -16.98 22.91
C LYS A 263 -3.10 -15.71 22.24
N ASP A 264 -4.12 -15.84 21.40
CA ASP A 264 -4.66 -14.69 20.66
C ASP A 264 -5.58 -13.80 21.51
N PHE A 265 -6.21 -14.35 22.55
CA PHE A 265 -7.12 -13.57 23.42
C PHE A 265 -6.41 -12.78 24.53
N ARG A 266 -5.14 -13.08 24.86
CA ARG A 266 -4.43 -12.39 25.95
C ARG A 266 -3.50 -11.26 25.50
N GLY A 267 -3.28 -11.10 24.19
CA GLY A 267 -2.36 -10.09 23.64
C GLY A 267 -2.99 -8.77 23.18
N VAL A 268 -4.27 -8.74 22.80
CA VAL A 268 -4.82 -7.57 22.06
C VAL A 268 -5.44 -6.48 22.95
N CYS A 269 -5.70 -6.75 24.23
CA CYS A 269 -6.33 -5.76 25.13
C CYS A 269 -5.61 -5.52 26.45
N ARG A 270 -4.32 -5.90 26.58
CA ARG A 270 -3.49 -5.21 27.58
C ARG A 270 -3.00 -3.95 26.92
N ALA A 271 -3.77 -2.86 27.09
CA ALA A 271 -3.29 -1.52 26.79
C ALA A 271 -1.83 -1.43 27.30
N PRO A 272 -0.89 -0.93 26.47
CA PRO A 272 0.50 -0.84 26.87
C PRO A 272 0.54 -0.24 28.26
N GLN A 273 1.14 -0.93 29.23
CA GLN A 273 1.36 -0.34 30.54
C GLN A 273 2.12 0.94 30.27
N ARG A 274 1.42 2.08 30.35
CA ARG A 274 2.08 3.38 30.26
C ARG A 274 3.20 3.30 31.30
N PRO A 275 4.44 3.65 30.95
CA PRO A 275 5.48 3.77 31.96
C PRO A 275 4.87 4.60 33.08
N GLN A 276 4.84 4.05 34.30
CA GLN A 276 4.35 4.78 35.45
C GLN A 276 5.36 5.89 35.71
N GLY A 277 5.25 6.98 34.95
CA GLY A 277 5.89 8.22 35.28
C GLY A 277 5.46 8.57 36.69
N GLU A 278 6.43 8.98 37.50
CA GLU A 278 6.19 9.33 38.90
C GLU A 278 4.97 10.24 39.01
N SER A 279 4.08 9.86 39.92
CA SER A 279 2.89 10.65 40.20
C SER A 279 3.29 12.09 40.50
N ARG A 280 2.50 13.07 40.06
CA ARG A 280 2.71 14.50 40.36
C ARG A 280 2.92 14.76 41.87
N ARG A 281 2.34 13.89 42.71
CA ARG A 281 2.51 13.89 44.18
C ARG A 281 3.90 13.38 44.62
N GLN A 282 4.42 12.34 43.98
CA GLN A 282 5.79 11.86 44.22
C GLN A 282 6.82 12.91 43.79
N ARG A 283 6.60 13.58 42.67
CA ARG A 283 7.46 14.68 42.21
C ARG A 283 7.51 15.83 43.22
N LYS A 284 6.36 16.32 43.68
CA LYS A 284 6.29 17.35 44.74
C LYS A 284 6.96 16.90 46.04
N LYS A 285 6.83 15.62 46.42
CA LYS A 285 7.44 15.13 47.66
C LYS A 285 8.97 15.14 47.60
N ARG A 286 9.57 14.94 46.42
CA ARG A 286 11.02 15.14 46.22
C ARG A 286 11.40 16.62 46.29
N GLU A 287 10.62 17.48 45.62
CA GLU A 287 10.84 18.94 45.65
C GLU A 287 10.86 19.49 47.11
N TYR A 288 10.04 18.96 48.03
CA TYR A 288 10.04 19.37 49.45
C TYR A 288 11.17 18.77 50.31
N VAL A 289 11.82 17.69 49.87
CA VAL A 289 12.94 17.06 50.61
C VAL A 289 14.28 17.67 50.20
N GLU A 290 14.36 18.23 48.99
CA GLU A 290 15.54 18.91 48.45
C GLU A 290 15.66 20.39 48.89
N THR A 291 14.60 20.98 49.44
CA THR A 291 14.59 22.32 50.06
C THR A 291 14.74 22.26 51.57
#